data_AF-A0A966YGY0-F1
#
_entry.id   AF-A0A966YGY0-F1
#
_cell.length_a   1.000
_cell.length_b   1.000
_cell.length_c   1.000
_cell.angle_alpha   90.00
_cell.angle_beta   90.00
_cell.angle_gamma   90.00
#
_symmetry.space_group_name_H-M   'P 1'
#
loop_
_entity.id
_entity.type
_entity.pdbx_description
1 polymer ?
#
loop_
_entity_poly.entity_id
_entity_poly.type
_entity_poly.pdbx_seq_one_letter_code
_entity_poly.pdbx_strand_id
1 'polypeptide(L)'
;MVTAGASAGERWLQRRVFTVTLPDRFLFYVHIDTQADEHSDARPSTAKQLKLCHLLASECEAMRLADVSLSEFAVMMATVPAAVPYDAPTIA
;
A
#
# COMPACT_ATOMS: atom_id res chain seq x y z
N MET A 1 24.21 -16.82 7.02
CA MET A 1 25.07 -15.92 6.21
C MET A 1 24.28 -15.67 4.93
N VAL A 2 23.49 -14.60 4.75
CA VAL A 2 23.71 -13.16 4.88
C VAL A 2 22.39 -12.50 5.33
N THR A 3 22.38 -11.70 6.40
CA THR A 3 21.25 -10.79 6.67
C THR A 3 21.49 -9.54 5.84
N ALA A 4 20.77 -9.40 4.73
CA ALA A 4 20.72 -8.14 3.99
C ALA A 4 20.23 -7.04 4.93
N GLY A 5 21.06 -6.04 5.20
CA GLY A 5 20.66 -4.89 5.99
C GLY A 5 19.64 -4.08 5.21
N ALA A 6 18.44 -3.92 5.76
CA ALA A 6 17.38 -3.10 5.17
C ALA A 6 17.93 -1.72 4.77
N SER A 7 17.72 -1.32 3.53
CA SER A 7 18.10 -0.03 2.95
C SER A 7 17.50 1.15 3.72
N ALA A 8 18.01 2.36 3.47
CA ALA A 8 17.48 3.56 4.10
C ALA A 8 15.96 3.72 3.87
N GLY A 9 15.48 3.44 2.65
CA GLY A 9 14.04 3.47 2.31
C GLY A 9 13.22 2.44 3.10
N GLU A 10 13.72 1.21 3.24
CA GLU A 10 13.06 0.15 4.01
C GLU A 10 13.02 0.48 5.52
N ARG A 11 14.08 1.11 6.06
CA ARG A 11 14.08 1.61 7.46
C ARG A 11 13.11 2.76 7.68
N TRP A 12 12.93 3.65 6.69
CA TRP A 12 11.92 4.71 6.75
C TRP A 12 10.50 4.13 6.74
N LEU A 13 10.21 3.17 5.88
CA LEU A 13 8.90 2.50 5.79
C LEU A 13 8.54 1.74 7.09
N GLN A 14 9.47 0.94 7.61
CA GLN A 14 9.30 0.18 8.85
C GLN A 14 8.98 1.08 10.05
N ARG A 15 9.63 2.26 10.16
CA ARG A 15 9.36 3.19 11.25
C ARG A 15 8.00 3.88 11.10
N ARG A 16 7.56 4.18 9.87
CA ARG A 16 6.27 4.86 9.66
C ARG A 16 5.08 3.97 9.99
N VAL A 17 5.05 2.73 9.49
CA VAL A 17 3.88 1.85 9.63
C VAL A 17 3.33 1.77 11.07
N PHE A 18 4.22 1.72 12.07
CA PHE A 18 3.82 1.46 13.46
C PHE A 18 3.93 2.67 14.41
N THR A 19 4.50 3.81 13.99
CA THR A 19 4.68 4.97 14.89
C THR A 19 4.15 6.31 14.38
N VAL A 20 3.65 6.44 13.15
CA VAL A 20 2.92 7.66 12.73
C VAL A 20 1.43 7.57 13.04
N THR A 21 0.87 8.72 13.41
CA THR A 21 -0.55 8.85 13.72
C THR A 21 -1.38 8.86 12.44
N LEU A 22 -2.70 8.67 12.57
CA LEU A 22 -3.63 8.76 11.44
C LEU A 22 -3.54 10.13 10.73
N PRO A 23 -3.54 11.29 11.42
CA PRO A 23 -3.33 12.59 10.77
C PRO A 23 -2.04 12.68 9.95
N ASP A 24 -0.92 12.15 10.46
CA ASP A 24 0.36 12.19 9.75
C ASP A 24 0.33 11.35 8.46
N ARG A 25 -0.31 10.18 8.52
CA ARG A 25 -0.51 9.32 7.34
C ARG A 25 -1.41 10.01 6.31
N PHE A 26 -2.53 10.57 6.77
CA PHE A 26 -3.47 11.30 5.91
C PHE A 26 -2.80 12.47 5.19
N LEU A 27 -2.14 13.37 5.94
CA LEU A 27 -1.46 14.53 5.36
C LEU A 27 -0.39 14.11 4.36
N PHE A 28 0.34 13.02 4.64
CA PHE A 28 1.31 12.50 3.70
C PHE A 28 0.67 11.99 2.40
N TYR A 29 -0.43 11.25 2.45
CA TYR A 29 -1.10 10.76 1.25
C TYR A 29 -1.70 11.91 0.42
N VAL A 30 -2.24 12.94 1.07
CA VAL A 30 -2.81 14.13 0.38
C VAL A 30 -1.76 14.91 -0.41
N HIS A 31 -0.48 14.86 -0.02
CA HIS A 31 0.61 15.46 -0.79
C HIS A 31 0.93 14.71 -2.09
N ILE A 32 0.43 13.48 -2.26
CA ILE A 32 0.62 12.70 -3.48
C ILE A 32 -0.48 13.06 -4.46
N ASP A 33 -0.09 13.66 -5.60
CA ASP A 33 -1.03 14.01 -6.66
C ASP A 33 -1.60 12.74 -7.33
N THR A 34 -2.88 12.49 -7.07
CA THR A 34 -3.64 11.35 -7.59
C THR A 34 -4.84 11.77 -8.44
N GLN A 35 -4.90 13.05 -8.84
CA GLN A 35 -6.04 13.59 -9.59
C GLN A 35 -6.27 12.78 -10.89
N ALA A 36 -7.53 12.37 -11.08
CA ALA A 36 -7.97 11.69 -12.29
C ALA A 36 -8.07 12.67 -13.47
N ASP A 37 -7.92 12.14 -14.68
CA ASP A 37 -8.25 12.83 -15.92
C ASP A 37 -9.56 12.23 -16.46
N GLU A 38 -10.61 13.04 -16.58
CA GLU A 38 -11.93 12.64 -17.06
C GLU A 38 -12.00 12.49 -18.58
N HIS A 39 -11.01 13.03 -19.31
CA HIS A 39 -10.91 12.94 -20.76
C HIS A 39 -10.06 11.74 -21.21
N SER A 40 -9.50 10.99 -20.27
CA SER A 40 -8.64 9.84 -20.53
C SER A 40 -9.44 8.54 -20.57
N ASP A 41 -9.29 7.78 -21.66
CA ASP A 41 -9.82 6.43 -21.80
C ASP A 41 -8.95 5.36 -21.12
N ALA A 42 -7.81 5.76 -20.53
CA ALA A 42 -6.90 4.85 -19.86
C ALA A 42 -7.37 4.47 -18.44
N ARG A 43 -6.90 3.31 -17.98
CA ARG A 43 -7.10 2.81 -16.62
C ARG A 43 -5.74 2.36 -16.08
N PRO A 44 -5.15 3.04 -15.09
CA PRO A 44 -5.59 4.31 -14.46
C PRO A 44 -5.64 5.47 -15.46
N SER A 45 -6.47 6.49 -15.18
CA SER A 45 -6.64 7.63 -16.10
C SER A 45 -5.43 8.55 -16.13
N THR A 46 -4.64 8.57 -15.05
CA THR A 46 -3.34 9.24 -15.02
C THR A 46 -2.27 8.32 -14.42
N ALA A 47 -1.07 8.31 -15.01
CA ALA A 47 0.05 7.49 -14.51
C ALA A 47 0.47 7.86 -13.08
N LYS A 48 0.21 9.10 -12.65
CA LYS A 48 0.51 9.58 -11.29
C LYS A 48 -0.29 8.85 -10.20
N GLN A 49 -1.47 8.30 -10.52
CA GLN A 49 -2.26 7.49 -9.58
C GLN A 49 -1.48 6.27 -9.07
N LEU A 50 -0.64 5.67 -9.92
CA LEU A 50 0.17 4.50 -9.56
C LEU A 50 1.19 4.79 -8.45
N LYS A 51 1.59 6.05 -8.25
CA LYS A 51 2.52 6.43 -7.18
C LYS A 51 1.96 6.09 -5.81
N LEU A 52 0.69 6.43 -5.56
CA LEU A 52 0.03 6.09 -4.30
C LEU A 52 -0.19 4.58 -4.19
N CYS A 53 -0.60 3.91 -5.28
CA CYS A 53 -0.81 2.45 -5.28
C CYS A 53 0.46 1.67 -4.91
N HIS A 54 1.61 1.99 -5.52
CA HIS A 54 2.88 1.34 -5.20
C HIS A 54 3.35 1.60 -3.77
N LEU A 55 3.16 2.82 -3.27
CA LEU A 55 3.44 3.14 -1.87
C LEU A 55 2.59 2.28 -0.93
N LEU A 56 1.28 2.25 -1.15
CA LEU A 56 0.36 1.49 -0.29
C LEU A 56 0.65 -0.02 -0.35
N ALA A 57 0.97 -0.57 -1.52
CA ALA A 57 1.41 -1.95 -1.64
C ALA A 57 2.66 -2.24 -0.79
N SER A 58 3.66 -1.34 -0.84
CA SER A 58 4.87 -1.45 -0.02
C SER A 58 4.56 -1.34 1.48
N GLU A 59 3.61 -0.49 1.88
CA GLU A 59 3.15 -0.39 3.28
C GLU A 59 2.42 -1.66 3.72
N CYS A 60 1.57 -2.25 2.87
CA CYS A 60 0.90 -3.52 3.13
C CYS A 60 1.89 -4.67 3.32
N GLU A 61 2.91 -4.76 2.45
CA GLU A 61 4.00 -5.73 2.59
C GLU A 61 4.78 -5.51 3.90
N ALA A 62 5.10 -4.27 4.24
CA ALA A 62 5.78 -3.93 5.49
C ALA A 62 4.94 -4.26 6.73
N MET A 63 3.61 -4.14 6.65
CA MET A 63 2.64 -4.59 7.65
C MET A 63 2.47 -6.12 7.69
N ARG A 64 3.08 -6.86 6.76
CA ARG A 64 2.96 -8.31 6.60
C ARG A 64 1.55 -8.78 6.26
N LEU A 65 0.81 -8.00 5.47
CA LEU A 65 -0.40 -8.50 4.83
C LEU A 65 -0.04 -9.58 3.80
N ALA A 66 -0.96 -10.51 3.57
CA ALA A 66 -0.82 -11.56 2.59
C ALA A 66 -1.38 -11.12 1.22
N ASP A 67 -1.03 -11.85 0.17
CA ASP A 67 -1.58 -11.72 -1.19
C ASP A 67 -1.57 -10.28 -1.75
N VAL A 68 -0.56 -9.48 -1.39
CA VAL A 68 -0.43 -8.11 -1.87
C VAL A 68 -0.22 -8.14 -3.38
N SER A 69 -1.12 -7.49 -4.10
CA SER A 69 -1.09 -7.44 -5.57
C SER A 69 -1.60 -6.09 -6.08
N LEU A 70 -1.08 -5.68 -7.24
CA LEU A 70 -1.50 -4.48 -7.94
C LEU A 70 -1.69 -4.83 -9.41
N SER A 71 -2.92 -4.70 -9.91
CA SER A 71 -3.24 -4.96 -11.31
C SER A 71 -2.77 -3.83 -12.22
N GLU A 72 -2.75 -4.09 -13.53
CA GLU A 72 -2.47 -3.10 -14.57
C GLU A 72 -3.46 -1.91 -14.55
N PHE A 73 -4.66 -2.10 -14.02
CA PHE A 73 -5.71 -1.08 -13.90
C PHE A 73 -5.64 -0.28 -12.59
N ALA A 74 -4.51 -0.36 -11.87
CA ALA A 74 -4.30 0.27 -10.57
C ALA A 74 -5.26 -0.20 -9.46
N VAL A 75 -5.77 -1.42 -9.55
CA VAL A 75 -6.54 -2.06 -8.48
C VAL A 75 -5.56 -2.77 -7.55
N MET A 76 -5.48 -2.32 -6.30
CA MET A 76 -4.62 -2.92 -5.28
C MET A 76 -5.44 -3.77 -4.31
N MET A 77 -4.97 -4.99 -4.06
CA MET A 77 -5.59 -5.94 -3.14
C MET A 77 -4.54 -6.43 -2.14
N ALA A 78 -4.96 -6.66 -0.90
CA ALA A 78 -4.16 -7.28 0.14
C ALA A 78 -5.08 -7.97 1.17
N THR A 79 -4.61 -9.05 1.77
CA THR A 79 -5.34 -9.87 2.72
C THR A 79 -4.82 -9.65 4.13
N VAL A 80 -5.70 -9.33 5.09
CA VAL A 80 -5.37 -9.41 6.51
C VAL A 80 -5.57 -10.85 6.97
N PRO A 81 -4.52 -11.55 7.46
CA PRO A 81 -4.67 -12.93 7.91
C PRO A 81 -5.64 -13.04 9.10
N ALA A 82 -6.34 -14.17 9.18
CA ALA A 82 -7.23 -14.46 10.31
C ALA A 82 -6.46 -14.40 11.63
N ALA A 83 -6.98 -13.63 12.60
CA ALA A 83 -6.43 -13.57 13.95
C ALA A 83 -6.94 -14.72 14.85
N VAL A 84 -7.85 -15.55 14.32
CA VAL A 84 -8.51 -16.64 15.03
C VAL A 84 -8.27 -17.97 14.30
N PRO A 85 -8.22 -19.10 15.02
CA PRO A 85 -7.90 -20.40 14.43
C PRO A 85 -9.09 -21.10 13.75
N TYR A 86 -10.30 -20.55 13.86
CA TYR A 86 -11.50 -21.11 13.26
C TYR A 86 -11.83 -20.42 11.94
N ASP A 87 -12.56 -21.14 11.08
CA ASP A 87 -13.02 -20.60 9.81
C ASP A 87 -14.07 -19.51 10.05
N ALA A 88 -13.71 -18.27 9.70
CA ALA A 88 -14.55 -17.11 9.83
C ALA A 88 -14.83 -16.56 8.41
N PRO A 89 -16.05 -16.05 8.15
CA PRO A 89 -16.37 -15.53 6.83
C PRO A 89 -15.48 -14.34 6.47
N THR A 90 -15.02 -14.32 5.22
CA THR A 90 -14.28 -13.18 4.67
C THR A 90 -15.22 -12.01 4.41
N ILE A 91 -14.76 -10.79 4.71
CA ILE A 91 -15.40 -9.54 4.33
C ILE A 91 -14.55 -8.94 3.21
N ALA A 92 -15.11 -8.81 2.00
CA ALA A 92 -14.45 -8.31 0.80
C ALA A 92 -15.27 -7.21 0.14
#